data_AF-A0A957S8X9-F1
#
_entry.id   AF-A0A957S8X9-F1
#
_cell.length_a   1.000
_cell.length_b   1.000
_cell.length_c   1.000
_cell.angle_alpha   90.00
_cell.angle_beta   90.00
_cell.angle_gamma   90.00
#
_symmetry.space_group_name_H-M   'P 1'
#
loop_
_entity.id
_entity.type
_entity.pdbx_description
1 polymer ?
#
loop_
_entity_poly.entity_id
_entity_poly.type
_entity_poly.pdbx_seq_one_letter_code
_entity_poly.pdbx_strand_id
1 'polypeptide(L)'
;KGLFLPRLSELNPYRGFVVSHDLTHTILGVGLWMALMVSPVIVWWRGWRLPALALAWFFYGHLTESGWIPLELYFAHRNYLPALGLVFALVFTLCTLQNDARLWRGVFAAYLVVLGGVTWMNTSLWGQRELAAEIWAKEQPKSARAAMNLAYELDRTQGLGAAQFHLDRFVTEGRDSIGLRMIGLVNVCQLVPNANHSERVDQIKRAILTLPYEGWATDIVEKLMAPVRTGQCSGVTEQQVADIATAFLSRPAYAEQRSIASNMLSILGLAAMDQGDMKTAMSFYLQAVEHDASYSMTNLYLHLAQKYQDHAGLQRLQAAVAHAPVPRGASRSEWKLLLANIDAALKSSPSPSGALDGPTPAQQDADGAKARPPNPAVDSPGKN
;
A
#
# COMPACT_ATOMS: atom_id res chain seq x y z
N LYS A 1 -19.28 11.51 -11.61
CA LYS A 1 -20.35 10.71 -12.25
C LYS A 1 -21.35 10.30 -11.17
N GLY A 2 -22.64 10.17 -11.51
CA GLY A 2 -23.66 9.69 -10.57
C GLY A 2 -24.06 10.63 -9.43
N LEU A 3 -23.63 11.90 -9.44
CA LEU A 3 -23.84 12.80 -8.30
C LEU A 3 -25.33 13.16 -8.09
N PHE A 4 -26.04 13.45 -9.18
CA PHE A 4 -27.46 13.82 -9.16
C PHE A 4 -28.38 12.71 -9.64
N LEU A 5 -27.85 11.64 -10.23
CA LEU A 5 -28.63 10.49 -10.68
C LEU A 5 -27.77 9.24 -10.44
N PRO A 6 -27.73 8.76 -9.19
CA PRO A 6 -26.92 7.60 -8.84
C PRO A 6 -27.45 6.36 -9.55
N ARG A 7 -26.53 5.57 -10.10
CA ARG A 7 -26.82 4.25 -10.65
C ARG A 7 -26.20 3.21 -9.72
N LEU A 8 -26.89 2.09 -9.50
CA LEU A 8 -26.40 1.06 -8.57
C LEU A 8 -25.00 0.56 -8.95
N SER A 9 -24.75 0.33 -10.25
CA SER A 9 -23.43 -0.06 -10.78
C SER A 9 -22.32 0.96 -10.52
N GLU A 10 -22.67 2.24 -10.28
CA GLU A 10 -21.71 3.32 -9.99
C GLU A 10 -21.39 3.43 -8.49
N LEU A 11 -22.17 2.80 -7.62
CA LEU A 11 -21.97 2.77 -6.16
C LEU A 11 -21.09 1.59 -5.71
N ASN A 12 -20.59 0.79 -6.65
CA ASN A 12 -19.62 -0.27 -6.39
C ASN A 12 -18.29 0.32 -5.85
N PRO A 13 -17.82 -0.12 -4.66
CA PRO A 13 -16.66 0.47 -4.00
C PRO A 13 -15.31 0.14 -4.67
N TYR A 14 -15.26 -0.87 -5.56
CA TYR A 14 -14.01 -1.36 -6.15
C TYR A 14 -13.74 -0.83 -7.56
N ARG A 15 -14.48 0.19 -7.99
CA ARG A 15 -14.26 0.82 -9.30
C ARG A 15 -12.87 1.42 -9.41
N GLY A 16 -12.10 0.92 -10.38
CA GLY A 16 -10.85 1.52 -10.81
C GLY A 16 -11.05 2.53 -11.95
N PHE A 17 -10.13 3.47 -12.06
CA PHE A 17 -10.00 4.36 -13.22
C PHE A 17 -8.63 4.13 -13.83
N VAL A 18 -8.58 3.95 -15.15
CA VAL A 18 -7.32 3.91 -15.88
C VAL A 18 -6.81 5.34 -15.96
N VAL A 19 -5.65 5.59 -15.35
CA VAL A 19 -4.97 6.88 -15.45
C VAL A 19 -4.11 6.84 -16.71
N SER A 20 -4.28 7.86 -17.55
CA SER A 20 -3.33 8.09 -18.63
C SER A 20 -2.04 8.63 -18.03
N HIS A 21 -0.92 7.95 -18.28
CA HIS A 21 0.42 8.43 -17.93
C HIS A 21 1.02 9.32 -19.03
N ASP A 22 0.23 9.68 -20.03
CA ASP A 22 0.67 10.59 -21.07
C ASP A 22 0.83 12.02 -20.53
N LEU A 23 1.97 12.63 -20.88
CA LEU A 23 2.34 13.96 -20.40
C LEU A 23 1.36 15.02 -20.92
N THR A 24 0.89 14.88 -22.17
CA THR A 24 -0.06 15.84 -22.75
C THR A 24 -1.41 15.77 -22.05
N HIS A 25 -1.95 14.57 -21.84
CA HIS A 25 -3.16 14.39 -21.04
C HIS A 25 -3.02 14.93 -19.62
N THR A 26 -1.84 14.76 -19.00
CA THR A 26 -1.55 15.29 -17.66
C THR A 26 -1.55 16.82 -17.65
N ILE A 27 -0.84 17.46 -18.58
CA ILE A 27 -0.76 18.93 -18.67
C ILE A 27 -2.14 19.55 -18.94
N LEU A 28 -2.89 18.98 -19.90
CA LEU A 28 -4.25 19.44 -20.20
C LEU A 28 -5.18 19.25 -19.00
N GLY A 29 -5.05 18.12 -18.29
CA GLY A 29 -5.79 17.84 -17.06
C GLY A 29 -5.52 18.88 -15.98
N VAL A 30 -4.25 19.18 -15.71
CA VAL A 30 -3.84 20.21 -14.74
C VAL A 30 -4.36 21.58 -15.17
N GLY A 31 -4.20 21.96 -16.44
CA GLY A 31 -4.69 23.24 -16.96
C GLY A 31 -6.21 23.40 -16.80
N LEU A 32 -6.98 22.37 -17.14
CA LEU A 32 -8.42 22.34 -16.93
C LEU A 32 -8.78 22.46 -15.45
N TRP A 33 -8.08 21.73 -14.58
CA TRP A 33 -8.34 21.75 -13.14
C TRP A 33 -8.07 23.14 -12.55
N MET A 34 -6.97 23.79 -12.95
CA MET A 34 -6.66 25.17 -12.55
C MET A 34 -7.72 26.15 -13.03
N ALA A 35 -8.21 26.02 -14.27
CA ALA A 35 -9.29 26.87 -14.77
C ALA A 35 -10.58 26.69 -13.94
N LEU A 36 -10.91 25.46 -13.58
CA LEU A 36 -12.05 25.15 -12.70
C LEU A 36 -11.88 25.74 -11.30
N MET A 37 -10.67 25.70 -10.72
CA MET A 37 -10.36 26.31 -9.41
C MET A 37 -10.55 27.83 -9.41
N VAL A 38 -10.30 28.51 -10.53
CA VAL A 38 -10.44 29.97 -10.64
C VAL A 38 -11.91 30.38 -10.88
N SER A 39 -12.74 29.46 -11.39
CA SER A 39 -14.15 29.73 -11.71
C SER A 39 -14.99 30.35 -10.59
N PRO A 40 -14.86 29.97 -9.29
CA PRO A 40 -15.63 30.60 -8.22
C PRO A 40 -15.34 32.10 -8.07
N VAL A 41 -14.08 32.50 -8.24
CA VAL A 41 -13.63 33.90 -8.15
C VAL A 41 -14.20 34.72 -9.31
N ILE A 42 -14.13 34.18 -10.53
CA ILE A 42 -14.69 34.83 -11.72
C ILE A 42 -16.21 35.01 -11.56
N VAL A 43 -16.92 33.97 -11.13
CA VAL A 43 -18.38 34.01 -10.93
C VAL A 43 -18.77 34.99 -9.82
N TRP A 44 -17.94 35.09 -8.77
CA TRP A 44 -18.11 36.07 -7.70
C TRP A 44 -17.98 37.51 -8.23
N TRP A 45 -16.94 37.79 -9.03
CA TRP A 45 -16.74 39.12 -9.62
C TRP A 45 -17.84 39.52 -10.61
N ARG A 46 -18.52 38.56 -11.22
CA ARG A 46 -19.70 38.79 -12.07
C ARG A 46 -20.99 39.02 -11.28
N GLY A 47 -20.93 39.05 -9.95
CA GLY A 47 -22.06 39.33 -9.06
C GLY A 47 -22.90 38.10 -8.67
N TRP A 48 -22.55 36.90 -9.15
CA TRP A 48 -23.33 35.68 -8.95
C TRP A 48 -22.90 34.96 -7.68
N ARG A 49 -23.20 35.56 -6.52
CA ARG A 49 -22.67 35.16 -5.20
C ARG A 49 -23.01 33.71 -4.82
N LEU A 50 -24.23 33.25 -5.07
CA LEU A 50 -24.66 31.90 -4.71
C LEU A 50 -23.99 30.81 -5.56
N PRO A 51 -23.98 30.90 -6.91
CA PRO A 51 -23.18 29.99 -7.74
C PRO A 51 -21.68 30.03 -7.39
N ALA A 52 -21.12 31.21 -7.10
CA ALA A 52 -19.73 31.32 -6.68
C ALA A 52 -19.45 30.56 -5.38
N LEU A 53 -20.32 30.68 -4.38
CA LEU A 53 -20.19 29.93 -3.12
C LEU A 53 -20.29 28.42 -3.34
N ALA A 54 -21.24 27.97 -4.18
CA ALA A 54 -21.42 26.56 -4.49
C ALA A 54 -20.21 25.95 -5.22
N LEU A 55 -19.66 26.68 -6.19
CA LEU A 55 -18.45 26.27 -6.90
C LEU A 55 -17.23 26.29 -5.97
N ALA A 56 -17.08 27.31 -5.12
CA ALA A 56 -15.99 27.38 -4.15
C ALA A 56 -16.05 26.20 -3.18
N TRP A 57 -17.24 25.89 -2.64
CA TRP A 57 -17.43 24.74 -1.75
C TRP A 57 -17.09 23.43 -2.43
N PHE A 58 -17.52 23.25 -3.68
CA PHE A 58 -17.23 22.05 -4.44
C PHE A 58 -15.72 21.90 -4.71
N PHE A 59 -15.09 22.92 -5.27
CA PHE A 59 -13.71 22.83 -5.72
C PHE A 59 -12.71 22.85 -4.58
N TYR A 60 -12.89 23.75 -3.60
CA TYR A 60 -11.99 23.83 -2.46
C TYR A 60 -12.26 22.72 -1.44
N GLY A 61 -13.49 22.23 -1.34
CA GLY A 61 -13.81 21.02 -0.57
C GLY A 61 -13.07 19.79 -1.11
N HIS A 62 -12.97 19.63 -2.43
CA HIS A 62 -12.16 18.55 -3.00
C HIS A 62 -10.68 18.70 -2.66
N LEU A 63 -10.14 19.94 -2.59
CA LEU A 63 -8.77 20.19 -2.15
C LEU A 63 -8.53 19.70 -0.71
N THR A 64 -9.52 19.87 0.18
CA THR A 64 -9.43 19.40 1.56
C THR A 64 -9.54 17.87 1.70
N GLU A 65 -10.30 17.22 0.81
CA GLU A 65 -10.47 15.76 0.78
C GLU A 65 -9.34 15.04 0.00
N SER A 66 -8.66 15.76 -0.90
CA SER A 66 -7.48 15.29 -1.62
C SER A 66 -6.20 15.71 -0.86
N GLY A 67 -5.92 15.04 0.25
CA GLY A 67 -4.64 15.23 0.95
C GLY A 67 -3.43 14.87 0.08
N TRP A 68 -2.24 15.28 0.52
CA TRP A 68 -0.95 15.01 -0.14
C TRP A 68 -0.48 13.55 -0.09
N ILE A 69 -1.17 12.67 0.65
CA ILE A 69 -0.90 11.23 0.64
C ILE A 69 -1.78 10.62 -0.46
N PRO A 70 -1.19 10.09 -1.55
CA PRO A 70 -1.95 9.42 -2.60
C PRO A 70 -2.47 8.08 -2.06
N LEU A 71 -3.64 8.14 -1.44
CA LEU A 71 -4.53 6.99 -1.33
C LEU A 71 -5.07 6.65 -2.73
N GLU A 72 -5.86 5.58 -2.84
CA GLU A 72 -6.40 5.19 -4.15
C GLU A 72 -7.05 6.34 -4.90
N LEU A 73 -6.87 6.32 -6.21
CA LEU A 73 -7.17 7.43 -7.12
C LEU A 73 -8.62 7.93 -7.06
N TYR A 74 -9.55 7.08 -6.64
CA TYR A 74 -10.95 7.43 -6.53
C TYR A 74 -11.65 6.62 -5.45
N PHE A 75 -12.32 7.33 -4.55
CA PHE A 75 -13.40 6.78 -3.72
C PHE A 75 -14.61 7.69 -3.84
N ALA A 76 -15.78 7.11 -4.09
CA ALA A 76 -17.03 7.87 -4.22
C ALA A 76 -17.34 8.72 -2.96
N HIS A 77 -16.93 8.25 -1.79
CA HIS A 77 -17.13 8.89 -0.48
C HIS A 77 -16.48 10.29 -0.38
N ARG A 78 -15.38 10.53 -1.10
CA ARG A 78 -14.70 11.85 -1.09
C ARG A 78 -15.49 12.96 -1.77
N ASN A 79 -16.53 12.60 -2.53
CA ASN A 79 -17.39 13.57 -3.20
C ASN A 79 -18.53 14.07 -2.32
N TYR A 80 -18.83 13.43 -1.18
CA TYR A 80 -20.06 13.71 -0.42
C TYR A 80 -20.05 15.12 0.17
N LEU A 81 -18.99 15.48 0.90
CA LEU A 81 -18.86 16.79 1.52
C LEU A 81 -18.71 17.91 0.46
N PRO A 82 -17.85 17.79 -0.56
CA PRO A 82 -17.75 18.80 -1.61
C PRO A 82 -19.03 18.98 -2.43
N ALA A 83 -19.80 17.92 -2.67
CA ALA A 83 -21.03 18.02 -3.45
C ALA A 83 -22.13 18.85 -2.79
N LEU A 84 -22.10 19.02 -1.45
CA LEU A 84 -23.12 19.78 -0.72
C LEU A 84 -23.31 21.19 -1.28
N GLY A 85 -22.25 21.86 -1.71
CA GLY A 85 -22.33 23.19 -2.32
C GLY A 85 -23.21 23.21 -3.57
N LEU A 86 -23.02 22.24 -4.47
CA LEU A 86 -23.80 22.12 -5.70
C LEU A 86 -25.26 21.72 -5.41
N VAL A 87 -25.47 20.80 -4.46
CA VAL A 87 -26.81 20.38 -4.03
C VAL A 87 -27.56 21.56 -3.41
N PHE A 88 -26.90 22.34 -2.57
CA PHE A 88 -27.48 23.53 -1.95
C PHE A 88 -27.90 24.56 -3.00
N ALA A 89 -27.04 24.88 -3.97
CA ALA A 89 -27.39 25.79 -5.07
C ALA A 89 -28.60 25.27 -5.86
N LEU A 90 -28.63 23.98 -6.20
CA LEU A 90 -29.76 23.37 -6.90
C LEU A 90 -31.06 23.52 -6.12
N VAL A 91 -31.08 23.14 -4.84
CA VAL A 91 -32.27 23.22 -3.98
C VAL A 91 -32.72 24.67 -3.82
N PHE A 92 -31.79 25.60 -3.56
CA PHE A 92 -32.10 27.02 -3.45
C PHE A 92 -32.75 27.55 -4.73
N THR A 93 -32.16 27.29 -5.89
CA THR A 93 -32.71 27.73 -7.18
C THR A 93 -34.13 27.18 -7.39
N LEU A 94 -34.35 25.88 -7.17
CA LEU A 94 -35.67 25.25 -7.30
C LEU A 94 -36.72 25.87 -6.37
N CYS A 95 -36.35 26.22 -5.14
CA CYS A 95 -37.26 26.87 -4.18
C CYS A 95 -37.58 28.33 -4.52
N THR A 96 -36.68 29.03 -5.22
CA THR A 96 -36.88 30.44 -5.61
C THR A 96 -37.64 30.63 -6.92
N LEU A 97 -37.80 29.58 -7.73
CA LEU A 97 -38.60 29.64 -8.95
C LEU A 97 -40.09 29.80 -8.60
N GLN A 98 -40.62 31.01 -8.81
CA GLN A 98 -42.01 31.36 -8.47
C GLN A 98 -43.04 30.89 -9.52
N ASN A 99 -42.60 30.60 -10.74
CA ASN A 99 -43.46 30.07 -11.80
C ASN A 99 -43.59 28.55 -11.66
N ASP A 100 -44.82 28.05 -11.70
CA ASP A 100 -45.14 26.61 -11.64
C ASP A 100 -44.57 25.86 -10.43
N ALA A 101 -44.56 26.49 -9.24
CA ALA A 101 -44.09 25.88 -8.00
C ALA A 101 -44.75 24.52 -7.66
N ARG A 102 -45.94 24.22 -8.21
CA ARG A 102 -46.57 22.88 -8.11
C ARG A 102 -45.83 21.83 -8.94
N LEU A 103 -45.45 22.17 -10.18
CA LEU A 103 -44.68 21.30 -11.07
C LEU A 103 -43.31 21.00 -10.45
N TRP A 104 -42.55 22.03 -10.06
CA TRP A 104 -41.21 21.86 -9.50
C TRP A 104 -41.19 21.11 -8.17
N ARG A 105 -42.20 21.31 -7.30
CA ARG A 105 -42.38 20.46 -6.11
C ARG A 105 -42.68 19.00 -6.47
N GLY A 106 -43.50 18.76 -7.50
CA GLY A 106 -43.76 17.42 -8.01
C GLY A 106 -42.51 16.74 -8.56
N VAL A 107 -41.70 17.46 -9.36
CA VAL A 107 -40.42 16.99 -9.88
C VAL A 107 -39.44 16.67 -8.75
N PHE A 108 -39.33 17.56 -7.76
CA PHE A 108 -38.47 17.33 -6.59
C PHE A 108 -38.93 16.13 -5.76
N ALA A 109 -40.23 15.98 -5.52
CA ALA A 109 -40.78 14.82 -4.82
C ALA A 109 -40.52 13.52 -5.60
N ALA A 110 -40.73 13.51 -6.92
CA ALA A 110 -40.41 12.37 -7.77
C ALA A 110 -38.92 12.03 -7.72
N TYR A 111 -38.05 13.03 -7.72
CA TYR A 111 -36.61 12.85 -7.56
C TYR A 111 -36.25 12.23 -6.20
N LEU A 112 -36.86 12.68 -5.10
CA LEU A 112 -36.67 12.07 -3.78
C LEU A 112 -37.13 10.61 -3.73
N VAL A 113 -38.23 10.27 -4.41
CA VAL A 113 -38.69 8.87 -4.54
C VAL A 113 -37.66 8.03 -5.28
N VAL A 114 -37.10 8.54 -6.38
CA VAL A 114 -36.01 7.86 -7.12
C VAL A 114 -34.79 7.66 -6.22
N LEU A 115 -34.34 8.70 -5.49
CA LEU A 115 -33.22 8.59 -4.56
C LEU A 115 -33.50 7.60 -3.43
N GLY A 116 -34.72 7.60 -2.88
CA GLY A 116 -35.16 6.64 -1.87
C GLY A 116 -35.11 5.20 -2.39
N GLY A 117 -35.60 4.97 -3.61
CA GLY A 117 -35.54 3.67 -4.28
C GLY A 117 -34.11 3.20 -4.53
N VAL A 118 -33.23 4.05 -5.06
CA VAL A 118 -31.81 3.71 -5.28
C VAL A 118 -31.10 3.43 -3.95
N THR A 119 -31.39 4.24 -2.92
CA THR A 119 -30.83 4.07 -1.58
C THR A 119 -31.26 2.73 -1.00
N TRP A 120 -32.56 2.42 -1.04
CA TRP A 120 -33.09 1.15 -0.56
C TRP A 120 -32.48 -0.05 -1.29
N MET A 121 -32.38 0.01 -2.61
CA MET A 121 -31.77 -1.07 -3.40
C MET A 121 -30.28 -1.24 -3.04
N ASN A 122 -29.55 -0.14 -2.91
CA ASN A 122 -28.13 -0.17 -2.54
C ASN A 122 -27.93 -0.69 -1.11
N THR A 123 -28.66 -0.20 -0.12
CA THR A 123 -28.52 -0.68 1.26
C THR A 123 -28.96 -2.13 1.41
N SER A 124 -29.98 -2.57 0.68
CA SER A 124 -30.39 -3.98 0.66
C SER A 124 -29.31 -4.88 0.09
N LEU A 125 -28.64 -4.46 -0.99
CA LEU A 125 -27.49 -5.19 -1.56
C LEU A 125 -26.33 -5.26 -0.56
N TRP A 126 -25.95 -4.13 0.04
CA TRP A 126 -24.86 -4.10 1.03
C TRP A 126 -25.18 -4.92 2.29
N GLY A 127 -26.47 -5.06 2.63
CA GLY A 127 -26.93 -5.98 3.68
C GLY A 127 -26.68 -7.46 3.36
N GLN A 128 -26.60 -7.81 2.06
CA GLN A 128 -26.30 -9.16 1.57
C GLN A 128 -24.84 -9.24 1.10
N ARG A 129 -23.91 -9.33 2.06
CA ARG A 129 -22.45 -9.23 1.80
C ARG A 129 -21.92 -10.17 0.72
N GLU A 130 -22.37 -11.43 0.73
CA GLU A 130 -21.96 -12.44 -0.27
C GLU A 130 -22.41 -12.05 -1.68
N LEU A 131 -23.71 -11.73 -1.85
CA LEU A 131 -24.26 -11.27 -3.12
C LEU A 131 -23.57 -9.98 -3.60
N ALA A 132 -23.31 -9.04 -2.68
CA ALA A 132 -22.61 -7.81 -3.00
C ALA A 132 -21.19 -8.10 -3.51
N ALA A 133 -20.44 -8.97 -2.83
CA ALA A 133 -19.10 -9.35 -3.24
C ALA A 133 -19.07 -10.02 -4.62
N GLU A 134 -20.02 -10.92 -4.91
CA GLU A 134 -20.15 -11.56 -6.22
C GLU A 134 -20.44 -10.54 -7.34
N ILE A 135 -21.43 -9.68 -7.13
CA ILE A 135 -21.80 -8.65 -8.09
C ILE A 135 -20.62 -7.70 -8.32
N TRP A 136 -19.94 -7.27 -7.26
CA TRP A 136 -18.86 -6.33 -7.39
C TRP A 136 -17.62 -6.90 -8.08
N ALA A 137 -17.27 -8.15 -7.79
CA ALA A 137 -16.19 -8.86 -8.48
C ALA A 137 -16.53 -9.09 -9.96
N LYS A 138 -17.80 -9.39 -10.27
CA LYS A 138 -18.28 -9.53 -11.65
C LYS A 138 -18.25 -8.21 -12.42
N GLU A 139 -18.64 -7.10 -11.80
CA GLU A 139 -18.60 -5.78 -12.41
C GLU A 139 -17.18 -5.21 -12.54
N GLN A 140 -16.26 -5.58 -11.64
CA GLN A 140 -14.88 -5.14 -11.62
C GLN A 140 -13.91 -6.32 -11.72
N PRO A 141 -13.92 -7.06 -12.86
CA PRO A 141 -13.21 -8.34 -12.96
C PRO A 141 -11.71 -8.20 -12.76
N LYS A 142 -11.12 -7.04 -13.10
CA LYS A 142 -9.68 -6.76 -12.96
C LYS A 142 -9.28 -6.21 -11.59
N SER A 143 -10.23 -5.97 -10.68
CA SER A 143 -9.93 -5.38 -9.38
C SER A 143 -9.48 -6.46 -8.40
N ALA A 144 -8.19 -6.46 -8.05
CA ALA A 144 -7.65 -7.36 -7.04
C ALA A 144 -8.39 -7.24 -5.68
N ARG A 145 -8.86 -6.03 -5.34
CA ARG A 145 -9.62 -5.78 -4.11
C ARG A 145 -11.03 -6.36 -4.15
N ALA A 146 -11.71 -6.28 -5.31
CA ALA A 146 -13.01 -6.93 -5.47
C ALA A 146 -12.89 -8.45 -5.37
N ALA A 147 -11.85 -9.02 -5.99
CA ALA A 147 -11.55 -10.44 -5.91
C ALA A 147 -11.16 -10.88 -4.48
N MET A 148 -10.36 -10.08 -3.77
CA MET A 148 -10.03 -10.33 -2.37
C MET A 148 -11.27 -10.31 -1.48
N ASN A 149 -12.16 -9.34 -1.67
CA ASN A 149 -13.41 -9.25 -0.92
C ASN A 149 -14.33 -10.45 -1.17
N LEU A 150 -14.44 -10.90 -2.42
CA LEU A 150 -15.17 -12.11 -2.75
C LEU A 150 -14.52 -13.35 -2.14
N ALA A 151 -13.19 -13.49 -2.21
CA ALA A 151 -12.49 -14.60 -1.57
C ALA A 151 -12.74 -14.63 -0.05
N TYR A 152 -12.76 -13.46 0.61
CA TYR A 152 -13.07 -13.36 2.03
C TYR A 152 -14.50 -13.80 2.35
N GLU A 153 -15.50 -13.37 1.57
CA GLU A 153 -16.88 -13.79 1.78
C GLU A 153 -17.08 -15.28 1.47
N LEU A 154 -16.43 -15.82 0.42
CA LEU A 154 -16.45 -17.25 0.11
C LEU A 154 -15.82 -18.10 1.21
N ASP A 155 -14.72 -17.65 1.82
CA ASP A 155 -14.13 -18.34 2.97
C ASP A 155 -15.13 -18.41 4.13
N ARG A 156 -15.79 -17.27 4.41
CA ARG A 156 -16.77 -17.15 5.49
C ARG A 156 -18.03 -18.01 5.28
N THR A 157 -18.51 -18.17 4.05
CA THR A 157 -19.79 -18.86 3.76
C THR A 157 -19.61 -20.29 3.27
N GLN A 158 -18.55 -20.57 2.51
CA GLN A 158 -18.30 -21.83 1.81
C GLN A 158 -16.98 -22.52 2.22
N GLY A 159 -16.14 -21.82 2.99
CA GLY A 159 -14.87 -22.32 3.50
C GLY A 159 -13.67 -22.00 2.61
N LEU A 160 -12.49 -22.15 3.20
CA LEU A 160 -11.21 -21.71 2.63
C LEU A 160 -10.89 -22.31 1.26
N GLY A 161 -11.38 -23.53 0.98
CA GLY A 161 -11.21 -24.18 -0.32
C GLY A 161 -11.92 -23.42 -1.46
N ALA A 162 -13.12 -22.89 -1.22
CA ALA A 162 -13.87 -22.11 -2.21
C ALA A 162 -13.18 -20.76 -2.47
N ALA A 163 -12.70 -20.12 -1.41
CA ALA A 163 -11.90 -18.90 -1.51
C ALA A 163 -10.63 -19.12 -2.33
N GLN A 164 -9.90 -20.21 -2.04
CA GLN A 164 -8.68 -20.55 -2.77
C GLN A 164 -8.95 -20.84 -4.25
N PHE A 165 -10.00 -21.59 -4.55
CA PHE A 165 -10.41 -21.87 -5.93
C PHE A 165 -10.71 -20.57 -6.70
N HIS A 166 -11.39 -19.61 -6.07
CA HIS A 166 -11.64 -18.30 -6.66
C HIS A 166 -10.35 -17.54 -6.97
N LEU A 167 -9.40 -17.51 -6.03
CA LEU A 167 -8.11 -16.86 -6.20
C LEU A 167 -7.28 -17.49 -7.33
N ASP A 168 -7.21 -18.82 -7.38
CA ASP A 168 -6.50 -19.54 -8.45
C ASP A 168 -7.15 -19.26 -9.82
N ARG A 169 -8.48 -19.20 -9.89
CA ARG A 169 -9.21 -18.80 -11.10
C ARG A 169 -8.91 -17.36 -11.52
N PHE A 170 -8.85 -16.43 -10.57
CA PHE A 170 -8.52 -15.03 -10.86
C PHE A 170 -7.17 -14.91 -11.58
N VAL A 171 -6.15 -15.56 -11.02
CA VAL A 171 -4.78 -15.57 -11.56
C VAL A 171 -4.69 -16.27 -12.92
N THR A 172 -5.30 -17.45 -13.07
CA THR A 172 -5.24 -18.25 -14.31
C THR A 172 -5.98 -17.60 -15.48
N GLU A 173 -6.98 -16.76 -15.23
CA GLU A 173 -7.66 -15.97 -16.26
C GLU A 173 -6.91 -14.68 -16.65
N GLY A 174 -5.61 -14.60 -16.35
CA GLY A 174 -4.74 -13.49 -16.74
C GLY A 174 -4.94 -12.21 -15.92
N ARG A 175 -5.63 -12.29 -14.78
CA ARG A 175 -5.82 -11.17 -13.85
C ARG A 175 -4.91 -11.44 -12.66
N ASP A 176 -3.77 -10.78 -12.62
CA ASP A 176 -2.71 -11.13 -11.68
C ASP A 176 -2.51 -10.04 -10.63
N SER A 177 -2.10 -10.46 -9.42
CA SER A 177 -1.84 -9.58 -8.27
C SER A 177 -0.85 -10.27 -7.33
N ILE A 178 0.15 -9.51 -6.88
CA ILE A 178 1.17 -9.98 -5.95
C ILE A 178 0.49 -10.39 -4.64
N GLY A 179 -0.35 -9.52 -4.09
CA GLY A 179 -1.01 -9.76 -2.82
C GLY A 179 -2.03 -10.90 -2.87
N LEU A 180 -2.76 -11.09 -3.97
CA LEU A 180 -3.65 -12.25 -4.10
C LEU A 180 -2.90 -13.58 -4.18
N ARG A 181 -1.75 -13.61 -4.86
CA ARG A 181 -0.88 -14.80 -4.85
C ARG A 181 -0.34 -15.10 -3.45
N MET A 182 0.06 -14.06 -2.71
CA MET A 182 0.50 -14.19 -1.31
C MET A 182 -0.62 -14.73 -0.41
N ILE A 183 -1.85 -14.21 -0.51
CA ILE A 183 -3.02 -14.76 0.21
C ILE A 183 -3.23 -16.22 -0.17
N GLY A 184 -3.16 -16.53 -1.47
CA GLY A 184 -3.30 -17.90 -1.96
C GLY A 184 -2.28 -18.87 -1.35
N LEU A 185 -1.03 -18.44 -1.19
CA LEU A 185 0.01 -19.24 -0.51
C LEU A 185 -0.33 -19.50 0.96
N VAL A 186 -0.80 -18.49 1.68
CA VAL A 186 -1.25 -18.65 3.08
C VAL A 186 -2.44 -19.61 3.16
N ASN A 187 -3.39 -19.54 2.23
CA ASN A 187 -4.56 -20.41 2.21
C ASN A 187 -4.17 -21.88 1.96
N VAL A 188 -3.30 -22.16 0.97
CA VAL A 188 -2.88 -23.55 0.70
C VAL A 188 -2.02 -24.12 1.82
N CYS A 189 -1.26 -23.28 2.54
CA CYS A 189 -0.58 -23.67 3.76
C CYS A 189 -1.55 -24.20 4.84
N GLN A 190 -2.77 -23.70 4.90
CA GLN A 190 -3.79 -24.20 5.84
C GLN A 190 -4.56 -25.40 5.29
N LEU A 191 -4.85 -25.42 3.98
CA LEU A 191 -5.62 -26.50 3.35
C LEU A 191 -4.82 -27.80 3.21
N VAL A 192 -3.56 -27.69 2.80
CA VAL A 192 -2.66 -28.82 2.49
C VAL A 192 -1.25 -28.51 3.00
N PRO A 193 -1.05 -28.48 4.34
CA PRO A 193 0.17 -27.98 4.96
C PRO A 193 1.44 -28.77 4.58
N ASN A 194 1.30 -30.05 4.24
CA ASN A 194 2.41 -30.94 3.92
C ASN A 194 2.70 -31.05 2.42
N ALA A 195 1.90 -30.41 1.56
CA ALA A 195 2.14 -30.41 0.12
C ALA A 195 3.29 -29.46 -0.23
N ASN A 196 4.10 -29.80 -1.24
CA ASN A 196 5.18 -28.93 -1.68
C ASN A 196 4.62 -27.68 -2.40
N HIS A 197 4.84 -26.49 -1.81
CA HIS A 197 4.35 -25.21 -2.35
C HIS A 197 5.43 -24.39 -3.06
N SER A 198 6.59 -24.99 -3.35
CA SER A 198 7.74 -24.29 -3.97
C SER A 198 7.40 -23.60 -5.29
N GLU A 199 6.56 -24.22 -6.13
CA GLU A 199 6.14 -23.60 -7.39
C GLU A 199 5.35 -22.30 -7.15
N ARG A 200 4.48 -22.27 -6.14
CA ARG A 200 3.71 -21.07 -5.79
C ARG A 200 4.64 -19.97 -5.28
N VAL A 201 5.66 -20.33 -4.49
CA VAL A 201 6.71 -19.40 -4.04
C VAL A 201 7.44 -18.79 -5.25
N ASP A 202 7.85 -19.59 -6.23
CA ASP A 202 8.54 -19.10 -7.43
C ASP A 202 7.63 -18.22 -8.31
N GLN A 203 6.34 -18.54 -8.38
CA GLN A 203 5.35 -17.69 -9.06
C GLN A 203 5.18 -16.35 -8.34
N ILE A 204 5.15 -16.32 -7.01
CA ILE A 204 5.11 -15.09 -6.21
C ILE A 204 6.37 -14.25 -6.44
N LYS A 205 7.56 -14.85 -6.37
CA LYS A 205 8.83 -14.14 -6.61
C LYS A 205 8.84 -13.50 -8.00
N ARG A 206 8.40 -14.22 -9.04
CA ARG A 206 8.26 -13.67 -10.39
C ARG A 206 7.23 -12.53 -10.44
N ALA A 207 6.07 -12.69 -9.81
CA ALA A 207 5.04 -11.67 -9.76
C ALA A 207 5.54 -10.39 -9.06
N ILE A 208 6.28 -10.51 -7.96
CA ILE A 208 6.91 -9.37 -7.28
C ILE A 208 7.81 -8.62 -8.25
N LEU A 209 8.59 -9.32 -9.08
CA LEU A 209 9.52 -8.72 -10.03
C LEU A 209 8.85 -8.04 -11.23
N THR A 210 7.72 -8.55 -11.70
CA THR A 210 7.13 -8.17 -13.00
C THR A 210 5.83 -7.35 -12.90
N LEU A 211 5.05 -7.51 -11.83
CA LEU A 211 3.75 -6.85 -11.71
C LEU A 211 3.87 -5.41 -11.17
N PRO A 212 2.82 -4.58 -11.35
CA PRO A 212 2.74 -3.26 -10.74
C PRO A 212 2.92 -3.30 -9.22
N TYR A 213 3.36 -2.17 -8.66
CA TYR A 213 3.58 -2.03 -7.23
C TYR A 213 2.28 -2.26 -6.42
N GLU A 214 2.35 -3.13 -5.41
CA GLU A 214 1.27 -3.44 -4.47
C GLU A 214 1.83 -3.45 -3.04
N GLY A 215 1.93 -2.25 -2.43
CA GLY A 215 2.51 -2.10 -1.08
C GLY A 215 1.85 -2.96 -0.01
N TRP A 216 0.54 -3.18 -0.08
CA TRP A 216 -0.20 -4.00 0.89
C TRP A 216 0.19 -5.49 0.87
N ALA A 217 0.83 -5.98 -0.19
CA ALA A 217 1.23 -7.37 -0.29
C ALA A 217 2.36 -7.73 0.70
N THR A 218 3.16 -6.75 1.12
CA THR A 218 4.30 -6.97 2.03
C THR A 218 3.86 -7.38 3.42
N ASP A 219 2.68 -6.96 3.86
CA ASP A 219 2.11 -7.28 5.18
C ASP A 219 1.73 -8.77 5.30
N ILE A 220 1.65 -9.48 4.18
CA ILE A 220 1.30 -10.91 4.15
C ILE A 220 2.53 -11.78 4.44
N VAL A 221 3.75 -11.28 4.20
CA VAL A 221 4.98 -12.04 4.44
C VAL A 221 5.11 -12.43 5.91
N GLU A 222 4.80 -11.51 6.83
CA GLU A 222 4.80 -11.79 8.27
C GLU A 222 3.74 -12.83 8.64
N LYS A 223 2.54 -12.74 8.05
CA LYS A 223 1.46 -13.71 8.27
C LYS A 223 1.81 -15.11 7.77
N LEU A 224 2.66 -15.22 6.76
CA LEU A 224 3.17 -16.49 6.25
C LEU A 224 4.28 -17.06 7.14
N MET A 225 5.12 -16.21 7.72
CA MET A 225 6.26 -16.65 8.54
C MET A 225 5.82 -17.41 9.79
N ALA A 226 4.78 -16.96 10.48
CA ALA A 226 4.30 -17.59 11.72
C ALA A 226 3.89 -19.07 11.57
N PRO A 227 3.01 -19.47 10.61
CA PRO A 227 2.66 -20.87 10.42
C PRO A 227 3.82 -21.72 9.89
N VAL A 228 4.76 -21.15 9.14
CA VAL A 228 5.97 -21.87 8.69
C VAL A 228 6.86 -22.25 9.88
N ARG A 229 7.20 -21.29 10.74
CA ARG A 229 8.07 -21.51 11.92
C ARG A 229 7.46 -22.45 12.96
N THR A 230 6.14 -22.43 13.11
CA THR A 230 5.43 -23.30 14.06
C THR A 230 5.16 -24.71 13.50
N GLY A 231 5.62 -25.02 12.29
CA GLY A 231 5.40 -26.31 11.61
C GLY A 231 3.96 -26.53 11.13
N GLN A 232 3.10 -25.52 11.22
CA GLN A 232 1.72 -25.57 10.72
C GLN A 232 1.66 -25.53 9.19
N CYS A 233 2.72 -25.07 8.51
CA CYS A 233 2.93 -25.23 7.08
C CYS A 233 4.33 -25.78 6.81
N SER A 234 4.45 -27.09 6.62
CA SER A 234 5.74 -27.76 6.32
C SER A 234 6.10 -27.75 4.84
N GLY A 235 5.15 -27.41 3.98
CA GLY A 235 5.28 -27.29 2.53
C GLY A 235 6.01 -26.06 2.01
N VAL A 236 6.31 -25.11 2.91
CA VAL A 236 7.09 -23.89 2.65
C VAL A 236 8.20 -23.81 3.70
N THR A 237 9.43 -23.52 3.28
CA THR A 237 10.56 -23.37 4.21
C THR A 237 10.74 -21.93 4.66
N GLU A 238 11.39 -21.71 5.81
CA GLU A 238 11.78 -20.38 6.27
C GLU A 238 12.65 -19.65 5.24
N GLN A 239 13.54 -20.39 4.56
CA GLN A 239 14.35 -19.86 3.47
C GLN A 239 13.49 -19.37 2.30
N GLN A 240 12.39 -20.05 1.96
CA GLN A 240 11.47 -19.61 0.93
C GLN A 240 10.73 -18.32 1.33
N VAL A 241 10.40 -18.15 2.60
CA VAL A 241 9.85 -16.88 3.10
C VAL A 241 10.89 -15.76 3.01
N ALA A 242 12.15 -16.04 3.37
CA ALA A 242 13.26 -15.11 3.22
C ALA A 242 13.53 -14.72 1.75
N ASP A 243 13.41 -15.67 0.83
CA ASP A 243 13.51 -15.44 -0.61
C ASP A 243 12.41 -14.49 -1.12
N ILE A 244 11.19 -14.60 -0.60
CA ILE A 244 10.09 -13.66 -0.91
C ILE A 244 10.42 -12.26 -0.39
N ALA A 245 10.90 -12.15 0.86
CA ALA A 245 11.33 -10.86 1.43
C ALA A 245 12.46 -10.22 0.61
N THR A 246 13.43 -11.03 0.18
CA THR A 246 14.53 -10.62 -0.70
C THR A 246 14.01 -10.16 -2.06
N ALA A 247 13.02 -10.85 -2.63
CA ALA A 247 12.40 -10.44 -3.90
C ALA A 247 11.75 -9.04 -3.79
N PHE A 248 11.08 -8.72 -2.67
CA PHE A 248 10.58 -7.37 -2.43
C PHE A 248 11.74 -6.35 -2.36
N LEU A 249 12.76 -6.61 -1.53
CA LEU A 249 13.92 -5.73 -1.39
C LEU A 249 14.75 -5.56 -2.68
N SER A 250 14.66 -6.50 -3.62
CA SER A 250 15.35 -6.40 -4.92
C SER A 250 14.77 -5.31 -5.84
N ARG A 251 13.56 -4.82 -5.55
CA ARG A 251 12.90 -3.77 -6.34
C ARG A 251 13.02 -2.42 -5.63
N PRO A 252 13.57 -1.38 -6.28
CA PRO A 252 13.72 -0.04 -5.69
C PRO A 252 12.41 0.52 -5.12
N ALA A 253 11.28 0.29 -5.80
CA ALA A 253 9.97 0.76 -5.37
C ALA A 253 9.56 0.29 -3.96
N TYR A 254 10.05 -0.87 -3.51
CA TYR A 254 9.82 -1.37 -2.15
C TYR A 254 11.00 -1.05 -1.23
N ALA A 255 12.24 -1.19 -1.71
CA ALA A 255 13.45 -0.96 -0.91
C ALA A 255 13.62 0.50 -0.43
N GLU A 256 13.17 1.47 -1.23
CA GLU A 256 13.23 2.89 -0.86
C GLU A 256 12.21 3.27 0.22
N GLN A 257 11.17 2.44 0.42
CA GLN A 257 10.19 2.65 1.47
C GLN A 257 10.70 2.12 2.80
N ARG A 258 11.14 3.04 3.66
CA ARG A 258 11.76 2.76 4.96
C ARG A 258 11.05 1.68 5.79
N SER A 259 9.73 1.78 5.96
CA SER A 259 8.96 0.81 6.75
C SER A 259 8.89 -0.58 6.09
N ILE A 260 8.75 -0.64 4.77
CA ILE A 260 8.76 -1.90 4.03
C ILE A 260 10.14 -2.56 4.13
N ALA A 261 11.20 -1.78 3.89
CA ALA A 261 12.56 -2.27 3.99
C ALA A 261 12.87 -2.81 5.39
N SER A 262 12.51 -2.06 6.43
CA SER A 262 12.66 -2.48 7.83
C SER A 262 11.93 -3.79 8.12
N ASN A 263 10.68 -3.94 7.68
CA ASN A 263 9.90 -5.17 7.87
C ASN A 263 10.53 -6.37 7.13
N MET A 264 10.93 -6.19 5.86
CA MET A 264 11.55 -7.28 5.09
C MET A 264 12.91 -7.69 5.69
N LEU A 265 13.73 -6.73 6.14
CA LEU A 265 14.99 -7.01 6.83
C LEU A 265 14.75 -7.74 8.16
N SER A 266 13.69 -7.39 8.89
CA SER A 266 13.31 -8.11 10.12
C SER A 266 12.95 -9.57 9.83
N ILE A 267 12.24 -9.83 8.73
CA ILE A 267 11.94 -11.20 8.25
C ILE A 267 13.21 -11.97 7.89
N LEU A 268 14.17 -11.34 7.20
CA LEU A 268 15.47 -11.95 6.89
C LEU A 268 16.28 -12.26 8.15
N GLY A 269 16.28 -11.34 9.12
CA GLY A 269 16.93 -11.56 10.41
C GLY A 269 16.33 -12.73 11.18
N LEU A 270 15.00 -12.87 11.13
CA LEU A 270 14.28 -13.99 11.75
C LEU A 270 14.66 -15.33 11.12
N ALA A 271 14.65 -15.41 9.78
CA ALA A 271 15.06 -16.63 9.07
C ALA A 271 16.53 -17.01 9.34
N ALA A 272 17.45 -16.03 9.38
CA ALA A 272 18.85 -16.29 9.71
C ALA A 272 19.04 -16.78 11.15
N MET A 273 18.25 -16.24 12.09
CA MET A 273 18.27 -16.65 13.49
C MET A 273 17.81 -18.10 13.66
N ASP A 274 16.74 -18.50 12.98
CA ASP A 274 16.22 -19.87 13.04
C ASP A 274 17.17 -20.89 12.40
N GLN A 275 17.98 -20.47 11.43
CA GLN A 275 19.09 -21.26 10.87
C GLN A 275 20.33 -21.33 11.77
N GLY A 276 20.33 -20.63 12.91
CA GLY A 276 21.45 -20.58 13.86
C GLY A 276 22.56 -19.58 13.47
N ASP A 277 22.40 -18.80 12.39
CA ASP A 277 23.33 -17.74 12.01
C ASP A 277 22.99 -16.42 12.71
N MET A 278 23.32 -16.38 14.00
CA MET A 278 23.07 -15.21 14.85
C MET A 278 23.79 -13.94 14.37
N LYS A 279 24.96 -14.07 13.73
CA LYS A 279 25.73 -12.93 13.26
C LYS A 279 25.01 -12.24 12.10
N THR A 280 24.56 -13.02 11.13
CA THR A 280 23.76 -12.51 10.01
C THR A 280 22.41 -11.99 10.49
N ALA A 281 21.75 -12.69 11.41
CA ALA A 281 20.48 -12.25 11.99
C ALA A 281 20.58 -10.86 12.64
N MET A 282 21.58 -10.65 13.51
CA MET A 282 21.83 -9.35 14.14
C MET A 282 22.11 -8.27 13.09
N SER A 283 22.90 -8.58 12.06
CA SER A 283 23.18 -7.62 10.99
C SER A 283 21.91 -7.13 10.28
N PHE A 284 20.93 -8.02 10.04
CA PHE A 284 19.66 -7.66 9.43
C PHE A 284 18.76 -6.87 10.38
N TYR A 285 18.70 -7.25 11.65
CA TYR A 285 17.93 -6.52 12.65
C TYR A 285 18.45 -5.08 12.86
N LEU A 286 19.77 -4.88 12.84
CA LEU A 286 20.35 -3.54 12.92
C LEU A 286 19.98 -2.71 11.69
N GLN A 287 20.14 -3.27 10.49
CA GLN A 287 19.73 -2.60 9.26
C GLN A 287 18.24 -2.25 9.27
N ALA A 288 17.38 -3.13 9.80
CA ALA A 288 15.96 -2.84 9.95
C ALA A 288 15.71 -1.59 10.81
N VAL A 289 16.39 -1.47 11.96
CA VAL A 289 16.31 -0.30 12.83
C VAL A 289 16.87 0.96 12.15
N GLU A 290 17.95 0.84 11.38
CA GLU A 290 18.53 1.94 10.59
C GLU A 290 17.56 2.48 9.52
N HIS A 291 16.72 1.62 8.94
CA HIS A 291 15.68 2.03 7.99
C HIS A 291 14.48 2.68 8.66
N ASP A 292 13.90 2.01 9.66
CA ASP A 292 12.75 2.51 10.43
C ASP A 292 12.80 1.96 11.85
N ALA A 293 13.12 2.83 12.81
CA ALA A 293 13.27 2.45 14.20
C ALA A 293 11.90 2.21 14.84
N SER A 294 11.62 0.96 15.21
CA SER A 294 10.49 0.60 16.08
C SER A 294 10.99 0.32 17.50
N TYR A 295 10.13 0.54 18.50
CA TYR A 295 10.47 0.26 19.90
C TYR A 295 10.86 -1.22 20.08
N SER A 296 10.03 -2.14 19.56
CA SER A 296 10.25 -3.58 19.69
C SER A 296 11.56 -4.03 19.06
N MET A 297 11.87 -3.59 17.83
CA MET A 297 13.11 -3.98 17.15
C MET A 297 14.34 -3.35 17.79
N THR A 298 14.26 -2.08 18.20
CA THR A 298 15.35 -1.39 18.90
C THR A 298 15.66 -2.11 20.23
N ASN A 299 14.64 -2.45 21.01
CA ASN A 299 14.81 -3.15 22.27
C ASN A 299 15.32 -4.59 22.07
N LEU A 300 14.81 -5.31 21.06
CA LEU A 300 15.30 -6.63 20.68
C LEU A 300 16.80 -6.58 20.35
N TYR A 301 17.22 -5.64 19.49
CA TYR A 301 18.62 -5.52 19.10
C TYR A 301 19.52 -5.15 20.29
N LEU A 302 19.08 -4.23 21.16
CA LEU A 302 19.81 -3.91 22.40
C LEU A 302 20.08 -5.16 23.24
N HIS A 303 19.06 -5.98 23.48
CA HIS A 303 19.21 -7.22 24.24
C HIS A 303 20.17 -8.22 23.58
N LEU A 304 20.06 -8.38 22.25
CA LEU A 304 20.97 -9.26 21.50
C LEU A 304 22.41 -8.74 21.55
N ALA A 305 22.62 -7.44 21.32
CA ALA A 305 23.94 -6.85 21.33
C ALA A 305 24.63 -6.96 22.70
N GLN A 306 23.89 -6.79 23.80
CA GLN A 306 24.41 -7.04 25.15
C GLN A 306 24.77 -8.52 25.37
N LYS A 307 23.89 -9.44 24.96
CA LYS A 307 24.09 -10.89 25.11
C LYS A 307 25.33 -11.39 24.36
N TYR A 308 25.55 -10.88 23.15
CA TYR A 308 26.66 -11.28 22.28
C TYR A 308 27.87 -10.33 22.33
N GLN A 309 27.86 -9.35 23.25
CA GLN A 309 28.94 -8.37 23.44
C GLN A 309 29.31 -7.60 22.15
N ASP A 310 28.31 -7.26 21.34
CA ASP A 310 28.47 -6.56 20.06
C ASP A 310 28.58 -5.03 20.26
N HIS A 311 29.78 -4.59 20.65
CA HIS A 311 30.05 -3.17 20.90
C HIS A 311 29.87 -2.30 19.64
N ALA A 312 30.33 -2.78 18.48
CA ALA A 312 30.20 -2.07 17.21
C ALA A 312 28.73 -1.91 16.80
N GLY A 313 27.92 -2.95 17.02
CA GLY A 313 26.48 -2.89 16.84
C GLY A 313 25.79 -1.89 17.77
N LEU A 314 26.18 -1.81 19.05
CA LEU A 314 25.64 -0.82 19.98
C LEU A 314 25.95 0.62 19.54
N GLN A 315 27.15 0.88 19.00
CA GLN A 315 27.50 2.21 18.46
C GLN A 315 26.62 2.58 17.27
N ARG A 316 26.45 1.66 16.33
CA ARG A 316 25.57 1.87 15.16
C ARG A 316 24.11 2.03 15.57
N LEU A 317 23.63 1.22 16.52
CA LEU A 317 22.29 1.33 17.08
C LEU A 317 22.05 2.71 17.66
N GLN A 318 22.96 3.20 18.52
CA GLN A 318 22.87 4.54 19.11
C GLN A 318 22.79 5.61 18.01
N ALA A 319 23.65 5.53 17.00
CA ALA A 319 23.66 6.47 15.88
C ALA A 319 22.33 6.46 15.10
N ALA A 320 21.74 5.28 14.87
CA ALA A 320 20.48 5.13 14.17
C ALA A 320 19.30 5.76 14.93
N VAL A 321 19.30 5.68 16.27
CA VAL A 321 18.16 6.12 17.09
C VAL A 321 18.31 7.51 17.70
N ALA A 322 19.51 8.11 17.69
CA ALA A 322 19.82 9.38 18.34
C ALA A 322 18.90 10.54 17.91
N HIS A 323 18.47 10.54 16.65
CA HIS A 323 17.58 11.55 16.07
C HIS A 323 16.25 10.96 15.56
N ALA A 324 15.97 9.70 15.88
CA ALA A 324 14.74 9.06 15.46
C ALA A 324 13.54 9.68 16.22
N PRO A 325 12.41 9.95 15.52
CA PRO A 325 11.18 10.36 16.18
C PRO A 325 10.68 9.24 17.10
N VAL A 326 9.77 9.57 18.01
CA VAL A 326 9.14 8.57 18.88
C VAL A 326 8.40 7.55 17.99
N PRO A 327 8.74 6.25 18.06
CA PRO A 327 8.10 5.23 17.24
C PRO A 327 6.59 5.13 17.50
N ARG A 328 5.82 4.72 16.48
CA ARG A 328 4.38 4.46 16.67
C ARG A 328 4.16 3.38 17.73
N GLY A 329 3.20 3.61 18.62
CA GLY A 329 2.86 2.65 19.69
C GLY A 329 3.73 2.75 20.94
N ALA A 330 4.78 3.58 20.96
CA ALA A 330 5.59 3.83 22.15
C ALA A 330 5.29 5.21 22.76
N SER A 331 5.30 5.30 24.09
CA SER A 331 5.24 6.59 24.79
C SER A 331 6.59 7.32 24.73
N ARG A 332 6.55 8.65 24.86
CA ARG A 332 7.77 9.49 24.96
C ARG A 332 8.68 9.05 26.12
N SER A 333 8.11 8.62 27.24
CA SER A 333 8.84 8.14 28.41
C SER A 333 9.54 6.81 28.15
N GLU A 334 8.85 5.85 27.55
CA GLU A 334 9.44 4.55 27.22
C GLU A 334 10.58 4.70 26.20
N TRP A 335 10.38 5.55 25.19
CA TRP A 335 11.41 5.81 24.19
C TRP A 335 12.65 6.45 24.81
N LYS A 336 12.48 7.48 25.65
CA LYS A 336 13.60 8.11 26.38
C LYS A 336 14.34 7.13 27.27
N LEU A 337 13.61 6.25 27.97
CA LEU A 337 14.22 5.23 28.82
C LEU A 337 15.05 4.24 28.00
N LEU A 338 14.52 3.79 26.85
CA LEU A 338 15.25 2.89 25.96
C LEU A 338 16.53 3.53 25.41
N LEU A 339 16.48 4.80 24.99
CA LEU A 339 17.68 5.55 24.56
C LEU A 339 18.73 5.63 25.68
N ALA A 340 18.31 5.92 26.92
CA ALA A 340 19.22 5.94 28.06
C ALA A 340 19.84 4.56 28.35
N ASN A 341 19.09 3.48 28.15
CA ASN A 341 19.60 2.11 28.30
C ASN A 341 20.64 1.77 27.23
N ILE A 342 20.45 2.24 25.99
CA ILE A 342 21.43 2.07 24.91
C ILE A 342 22.73 2.80 25.25
N ASP A 343 22.63 4.06 25.71
CA ASP A 343 23.81 4.85 26.14
C ASP A 343 24.56 4.18 27.31
N ALA A 344 23.82 3.66 28.28
CA ALA A 344 24.39 2.94 29.42
C ALA A 344 25.08 1.64 28.98
N ALA A 345 24.43 0.85 28.13
CA ALA A 345 24.98 -0.38 27.58
C ALA A 345 26.29 -0.12 26.83
N LEU A 346 26.32 0.91 25.99
CA LEU A 346 27.50 1.28 25.22
C LEU A 346 28.68 1.69 26.12
N LYS A 347 28.42 2.45 27.20
CA LYS A 347 29.45 2.85 28.18
C LYS A 347 29.99 1.66 28.99
N SER A 348 29.12 0.70 29.30
CA SER A 348 29.47 -0.48 30.10
C SER A 348 30.16 -1.60 29.31
N SER A 349 30.01 -1.59 27.99
CA SER A 349 30.62 -2.58 27.11
C SER A 349 32.11 -2.26 26.91
N PRO A 350 33.02 -3.23 27.07
CA PRO A 350 34.43 -3.00 26.82
C PRO A 350 34.65 -2.55 25.37
N SER A 351 35.31 -1.40 25.19
CA SER A 351 35.78 -0.95 23.88
C SER A 351 36.73 -1.99 23.30
N PRO A 352 36.71 -2.30 21.99
CA PRO A 352 37.57 -3.32 21.41
C PRO A 352 39.03 -2.90 21.49
N SER A 353 39.72 -3.31 22.56
CA SER A 353 41.17 -3.32 22.65
C SER A 353 41.69 -4.59 21.98
N GLY A 354 41.96 -4.50 20.66
CA GLY A 354 42.85 -5.38 19.92
C GLY A 354 42.40 -6.83 19.66
N ALA A 355 41.79 -7.08 18.49
CA ALA A 355 42.03 -8.28 17.66
C ALA A 355 41.18 -8.23 16.37
N LEU A 356 41.83 -7.80 15.28
CA LEU A 356 41.73 -8.23 13.88
C LEU A 356 41.94 -7.00 12.98
N ASP A 357 43.20 -6.64 12.80
CA ASP A 357 43.65 -5.83 11.67
C ASP A 357 43.40 -6.61 10.38
N GLY A 358 42.34 -6.23 9.67
CA GLY A 358 42.19 -6.44 8.23
C GLY A 358 42.31 -5.08 7.55
N PRO A 359 42.91 -4.98 6.36
CA PRO A 359 43.46 -3.72 5.87
C PRO A 359 42.35 -2.71 5.54
N THR A 360 42.59 -1.50 6.02
CA THR A 360 41.85 -0.27 5.73
C THR A 360 41.61 -0.08 4.23
N PRO A 361 40.41 0.33 3.78
CA PRO A 361 40.23 0.77 2.39
C PRO A 361 41.02 2.06 2.18
N ALA A 362 41.99 2.02 1.28
CA ALA A 362 42.68 3.20 0.81
C ALA A 362 41.67 4.21 0.25
N GLN A 363 41.83 5.47 0.67
CA GLN A 363 41.31 6.63 -0.04
C GLN A 363 41.76 6.55 -1.50
N GLN A 364 40.81 6.51 -2.43
CA GLN A 364 41.05 6.87 -3.81
C GLN A 364 40.32 8.17 -4.10
N ASP A 365 41.15 9.18 -4.38
CA ASP A 365 40.78 10.50 -4.84
C ASP A 365 39.86 10.44 -6.05
N ALA A 366 38.86 11.31 -6.02
CA ALA A 366 38.17 11.77 -7.21
C ALA A 366 39.15 12.67 -7.98
N ASP A 367 39.59 12.24 -9.17
CA ASP A 367 39.62 13.09 -10.35
C ASP A 367 40.00 12.34 -11.63
N GLY A 368 39.11 12.43 -12.63
CA GLY A 368 39.48 12.51 -14.04
C GLY A 368 39.71 11.22 -14.85
N ALA A 369 38.67 10.71 -15.52
CA ALA A 369 38.72 10.39 -16.95
C ALA A 369 37.34 10.04 -17.52
N LYS A 370 36.96 10.78 -18.57
CA LYS A 370 35.73 10.68 -19.36
C LYS A 370 35.52 9.26 -19.93
N ALA A 371 34.34 8.69 -19.71
CA ALA A 371 33.88 7.51 -20.42
C ALA A 371 33.41 7.87 -21.84
N ARG A 372 34.01 7.20 -22.83
CA ARG A 372 33.68 7.21 -24.25
C ARG A 372 32.47 6.28 -24.47
N PRO A 373 31.49 6.60 -25.35
CA PRO A 373 30.34 5.72 -25.59
C PRO A 373 30.75 4.51 -26.45
N PRO A 374 30.03 3.37 -26.35
CA PRO A 374 30.29 2.21 -27.18
C PRO A 374 29.81 2.46 -28.61
N ASN A 375 30.67 2.15 -29.58
CA ASN A 375 30.31 2.14 -31.00
C ASN A 375 29.66 0.78 -31.35
N PRO A 376 28.64 0.73 -32.22
CA PRO A 376 27.95 -0.50 -32.60
C PRO A 376 28.75 -1.24 -33.67
N ALA A 377 29.03 -2.52 -33.45
CA ALA A 377 29.53 -3.40 -34.50
C ALA A 377 28.34 -4.02 -35.24
N VAL A 378 28.10 -3.49 -36.43
CA VAL A 378 27.36 -4.12 -37.52
C VAL A 378 28.23 -5.24 -38.07
N ASP A 379 27.69 -6.45 -38.17
CA ASP A 379 28.11 -7.40 -39.21
C ASP A 379 26.89 -8.21 -39.67
N SER A 380 26.42 -7.87 -40.87
CA SER A 380 25.79 -8.81 -41.80
C SER A 380 26.76 -8.96 -42.96
N PRO A 381 26.89 -10.16 -43.53
CA PRO A 381 26.42 -10.26 -44.91
C PRO A 381 25.82 -11.63 -45.29
N GLY A 382 24.88 -11.61 -46.23
CA GLY A 382 24.83 -12.63 -47.28
C GLY A 382 23.53 -13.41 -47.45
N LYS A 383 22.60 -12.82 -48.23
CA LYS A 383 21.94 -13.43 -49.40
C LYS A 383 21.89 -14.98 -49.46
N ASN A 384 20.69 -15.55 -49.26
CA ASN A 384 19.84 -16.13 -50.31
C ASN A 384 18.48 -16.54 -49.73
#